data_AF-A0A109UV89-F1
#
_entry.id   AF-A0A109UV89-F1
#
_cell.length_a   1.000
_cell.length_b   1.000
_cell.length_c   1.000
_cell.angle_alpha   90.00
_cell.angle_beta   90.00
_cell.angle_gamma   90.00
#
_symmetry.space_group_name_H-M   'P 1'
#
loop_
_entity.id
_entity.type
_entity.pdbx_description
1 polymer ?
#
loop_
_entity_poly.entity_id
_entity_poly.type
_entity_poly.pdbx_seq_one_letter_code
_entity_poly.pdbx_strand_id
1 'polypeptide(L)'
;MKNKSIIAIVILLLAILSLVLVYSIDDTNGSENRTDLEVSSEGPYPLSRVIEDIKTGSYYEGYDNETLAWMESLGNKQVFTGNGTIVVMNSYDAGKIPSKFVTDAYITVSIKCTVLENHSLGDVKYPKDVLLVKNVDYLGEEIHYLQGS
;
A
#
# COMPACT_ATOMS: atom_id res chain seq x y z
N MET A 1 42.36 6.41 -31.62
CA MET A 1 41.98 6.22 -30.21
C MET A 1 40.63 6.86 -29.83
N LYS A 2 40.29 8.07 -30.32
CA LYS A 2 38.99 8.72 -30.04
C LYS A 2 37.75 7.86 -30.35
N ASN A 3 37.76 7.11 -31.45
CA ASN A 3 36.59 6.35 -31.91
C ASN A 3 36.26 5.16 -30.99
N LYS A 4 37.28 4.52 -30.40
CA LYS A 4 37.09 3.37 -29.48
C LYS A 4 36.51 3.80 -28.12
N SER A 5 36.92 4.98 -27.61
CA SER A 5 36.34 5.55 -26.38
C SER A 5 34.89 6.00 -26.56
N ILE A 6 34.54 6.54 -27.73
CA ILE A 6 33.16 6.92 -28.03
C ILE A 6 32.25 5.68 -28.08
N ILE A 7 32.70 4.59 -28.71
CA ILE A 7 31.95 3.34 -28.77
C ILE A 7 31.71 2.76 -27.36
N ALA A 8 32.73 2.79 -26.49
CA ALA A 8 32.60 2.29 -25.11
C ALA A 8 31.59 3.11 -24.28
N ILE A 9 31.56 4.44 -24.46
CA ILE A 9 30.60 5.32 -23.76
C ILE A 9 29.17 5.06 -24.24
N VAL A 10 28.97 4.83 -25.54
CA VAL A 10 27.65 4.51 -26.10
C VAL A 10 27.12 3.17 -25.57
N ILE A 11 27.98 2.15 -25.46
CA ILE A 11 27.60 0.84 -24.89
C ILE A 11 27.19 0.98 -23.42
N LEU A 12 27.95 1.76 -22.64
CA LEU A 12 27.62 2.01 -21.23
C LEU A 12 26.28 2.75 -21.07
N LEU A 13 26.02 3.75 -21.92
CA LEU A 13 24.74 4.46 -21.93
C LEU A 13 23.56 3.56 -22.32
N LEU A 14 23.73 2.68 -23.30
CA LEU A 14 22.71 1.70 -23.69
C LEU A 14 22.41 0.70 -22.57
N ALA A 15 23.43 0.25 -21.83
CA ALA A 15 23.24 -0.63 -20.68
C ALA A 15 22.44 0.07 -19.57
N ILE A 16 22.76 1.32 -19.24
CA ILE A 16 22.01 2.11 -18.25
C ILE A 16 20.57 2.35 -18.73
N LEU A 17 20.38 2.66 -20.01
CA LEU A 17 19.05 2.89 -20.58
C LEU A 17 18.18 1.63 -20.56
N SER A 18 18.77 0.46 -20.80
CA SER A 18 18.05 -0.82 -20.69
C SER A 18 17.60 -1.13 -19.26
N LEU A 19 18.42 -0.77 -18.25
CA LEU A 19 18.03 -0.86 -16.84
C LEU A 19 16.85 0.07 -16.51
N VAL A 20 16.86 1.31 -16.99
CA VAL A 20 15.77 2.28 -16.75
C VAL A 20 14.46 1.85 -17.42
N LEU A 21 14.53 1.27 -18.63
CA LEU A 21 13.36 0.78 -19.35
C LEU A 21 12.70 -0.42 -18.63
N VAL A 22 13.46 -1.31 -18.00
CA VAL A 22 12.90 -2.42 -17.21
C VAL A 22 12.09 -1.90 -16.00
N TYR A 23 12.50 -0.78 -15.39
CA TYR A 23 11.72 -0.13 -14.32
C TYR A 23 10.49 0.63 -14.83
N SER A 24 10.37 0.88 -16.15
CA SER A 24 9.31 1.70 -16.73
C SER A 24 8.22 0.88 -17.45
N ILE A 25 8.45 -0.42 -17.69
CA ILE A 25 7.46 -1.33 -18.31
C ILE A 25 6.67 -2.01 -17.19
N ASP A 26 5.80 -1.25 -16.53
CA ASP A 26 4.72 -1.83 -15.69
C ASP A 26 3.34 -1.17 -15.98
N ASP A 27 3.25 -0.42 -17.08
CA ASP A 27 2.01 0.18 -17.58
C ASP A 27 1.65 -0.43 -18.94
N THR A 28 1.33 -1.73 -18.95
CA THR A 28 0.73 -2.36 -20.14
C THR A 28 -0.76 -2.56 -19.92
N ASN A 29 -1.53 -1.58 -20.40
CA ASN A 29 -2.94 -1.59 -20.81
C ASN A 29 -3.71 -2.94 -20.70
N GLY A 30 -3.96 -3.40 -19.47
CA GLY A 30 -5.12 -4.21 -19.15
C GLY A 30 -6.21 -3.29 -18.63
N SER A 31 -7.47 -3.59 -18.90
CA SER A 31 -8.57 -3.08 -18.06
C SER A 31 -8.29 -3.58 -16.64
N GLU A 32 -7.50 -2.85 -15.86
CA GLU A 32 -7.25 -3.19 -14.47
C GLU A 32 -8.62 -3.23 -13.80
N ASN A 33 -8.98 -4.38 -13.24
CA ASN A 33 -10.21 -4.51 -12.46
C ASN A 33 -10.03 -3.67 -11.19
N ARG A 34 -10.38 -2.39 -11.29
CA ARG A 34 -10.29 -1.45 -10.19
C ARG A 34 -11.43 -1.71 -9.22
N THR A 35 -11.08 -1.80 -7.95
CA THR A 35 -11.97 -2.03 -6.83
C THR A 35 -12.12 -0.75 -6.03
N ASP A 36 -13.33 -0.49 -5.55
CA ASP A 36 -13.59 0.59 -4.61
C ASP A 36 -13.44 0.05 -3.18
N LEU A 37 -12.66 0.71 -2.34
CA LEU A 37 -12.41 0.34 -0.94
C LEU A 37 -12.70 1.53 -0.01
N GLU A 38 -13.05 1.22 1.23
CA GLU A 38 -13.20 2.19 2.30
C GLU A 38 -12.10 2.02 3.34
N VAL A 39 -11.43 3.12 3.67
CA VAL A 39 -10.37 3.18 4.67
C VAL A 39 -10.60 4.33 5.64
N SER A 40 -10.06 4.22 6.85
CA SER A 40 -10.00 5.32 7.82
C SER A 40 -9.18 6.49 7.25
N SER A 41 -9.59 7.73 7.53
CA SER A 41 -8.74 8.89 7.24
C SER A 41 -7.52 9.00 8.16
N GLU A 42 -7.47 8.23 9.25
CA GLU A 42 -6.34 8.20 10.17
C GLU A 42 -5.22 7.35 9.58
N GLY A 43 -4.27 8.02 8.92
CA GLY A 43 -3.16 7.38 8.24
C GLY A 43 -2.29 8.42 7.51
N PRO A 44 -1.46 7.99 6.54
CA PRO A 44 -0.94 6.64 6.46
C PRO A 44 -0.01 6.32 7.64
N TYR A 45 0.08 5.04 8.01
CA TYR A 45 1.09 4.53 8.92
C TYR A 45 2.19 3.78 8.18
N PRO A 46 3.45 3.80 8.64
CA PRO A 46 4.47 2.94 8.08
C PRO A 46 4.13 1.47 8.33
N LEU A 47 4.26 0.62 7.31
CA LEU A 47 3.95 -0.82 7.41
C LEU A 47 4.70 -1.51 8.56
N SER A 48 5.93 -1.09 8.85
CA SER A 48 6.73 -1.63 9.95
C SER A 48 6.06 -1.50 11.32
N ARG A 49 5.32 -0.40 11.54
CA ARG A 49 4.58 -0.19 12.80
C ARG A 49 3.43 -1.20 12.94
N VAL A 50 2.74 -1.47 11.84
CA VAL A 50 1.63 -2.44 11.80
C VAL A 50 2.16 -3.86 12.00
N ILE A 51 3.29 -4.20 11.39
CA ILE A 51 3.96 -5.50 11.60
C ILE A 51 4.36 -5.69 13.07
N GLU A 52 4.90 -4.65 13.72
CA GLU A 52 5.24 -4.70 15.14
C GLU A 52 4.00 -4.90 16.03
N ASP A 53 2.90 -4.22 15.70
CA ASP A 53 1.62 -4.37 16.39
C ASP A 53 1.05 -5.78 16.21
N ILE A 54 1.13 -6.37 15.00
CA ILE A 54 0.73 -7.77 14.74
C ILE A 54 1.52 -8.74 15.62
N LYS A 55 2.83 -8.52 15.79
CA LYS A 55 3.68 -9.41 16.60
C LYS A 55 3.43 -9.32 18.10
N THR A 56 2.98 -8.17 18.59
CA THR A 56 2.95 -7.85 20.03
C THR A 56 1.55 -7.69 20.60
N GLY A 57 0.57 -7.36 19.75
CA GLY A 57 -0.82 -7.13 20.12
C GLY A 57 -1.55 -8.44 20.37
N SER A 58 -2.14 -8.59 21.56
CA SER A 58 -2.92 -9.78 21.93
C SER A 58 -4.15 -10.01 21.03
N TYR A 59 -4.64 -8.98 20.34
CA TYR A 59 -5.77 -9.07 19.44
C TYR A 59 -5.42 -9.69 18.07
N TYR A 60 -4.12 -9.83 17.78
CA TYR A 60 -3.58 -10.58 16.64
C TYR A 60 -3.08 -11.97 17.02
N GLU A 61 -3.34 -12.45 18.24
CA GLU A 61 -3.00 -13.83 18.61
C GLU A 61 -3.62 -14.81 17.60
N GLY A 62 -2.82 -15.77 17.12
CA GLY A 62 -3.21 -16.68 16.04
C GLY A 62 -2.91 -16.15 14.63
N TYR A 63 -2.13 -15.06 14.50
CA TYR A 63 -1.76 -14.54 13.19
C TYR A 63 -1.01 -15.56 12.32
N ASP A 64 -1.22 -15.47 11.01
CA ASP A 64 -0.56 -16.30 10.03
C ASP A 64 0.89 -15.84 9.78
N ASN A 65 1.85 -16.75 9.98
CA ASN A 65 3.28 -16.43 9.85
C ASN A 65 3.72 -16.22 8.41
N GLU A 66 3.08 -16.89 7.44
CA GLU A 66 3.42 -16.72 6.02
C GLU A 66 3.01 -15.34 5.54
N THR A 67 1.82 -14.89 5.92
CA THR A 67 1.31 -13.53 5.66
C THR A 67 2.18 -12.49 6.34
N LEU A 68 2.58 -12.69 7.59
CA LEU A 68 3.49 -11.75 8.27
C LEU A 68 4.85 -11.66 7.57
N ALA A 69 5.44 -12.79 7.18
CA ALA A 69 6.72 -12.81 6.45
C ALA A 69 6.60 -12.14 5.08
N TRP A 70 5.47 -12.33 4.38
CA TRP A 70 5.16 -11.61 3.16
C TRP A 70 5.10 -10.09 3.41
N MET A 71 4.37 -9.63 4.43
CA MET A 71 4.30 -8.21 4.79
C MET A 71 5.69 -7.62 5.05
N GLU A 72 6.56 -8.33 5.77
CA GLU A 72 7.95 -7.92 6.03
C GLU A 72 8.76 -7.77 4.74
N SER A 73 8.54 -8.64 3.76
CA SER A 73 9.25 -8.63 2.48
C SER A 73 8.91 -7.40 1.61
N LEU A 74 7.75 -6.75 1.83
CA LEU A 74 7.31 -5.58 1.05
C LEU A 74 8.15 -4.32 1.33
N GLY A 75 8.90 -4.30 2.44
CA GLY A 75 9.78 -3.20 2.81
C GLY A 75 9.04 -1.91 3.17
N ASN A 76 9.52 -0.77 2.66
CA ASN A 76 8.98 0.54 3.01
C ASN A 76 7.66 0.82 2.26
N LYS A 77 6.55 0.45 2.90
CA LYS A 77 5.17 0.71 2.44
C LYS A 77 4.40 1.52 3.47
N GLN A 78 3.28 2.06 3.03
CA GLN A 78 2.31 2.81 3.81
C GLN A 78 1.02 2.02 3.96
N VAL A 79 0.32 2.23 5.07
CA VAL A 79 -0.87 1.48 5.45
C VAL A 79 -1.99 2.42 5.82
N PHE A 80 -3.18 2.11 5.31
CA PHE A 80 -4.45 2.57 5.86
C PHE A 80 -5.25 1.36 6.38
N THR A 81 -6.04 1.56 7.42
CA THR A 81 -6.91 0.52 7.98
C THR A 81 -8.34 0.75 7.51
N GLY A 82 -9.02 -0.31 7.07
CA GLY A 82 -10.42 -0.30 6.67
C GLY A 82 -11.28 -1.18 7.56
N ASN A 83 -12.52 -1.42 7.13
CA ASN A 83 -13.42 -2.35 7.81
C ASN A 83 -13.02 -3.82 7.54
N GLY A 84 -12.21 -4.41 8.41
CA GLY A 84 -11.74 -5.81 8.37
C GLY A 84 -10.34 -5.97 7.84
N THR A 85 -9.70 -4.86 7.49
CA THR A 85 -8.83 -4.86 6.32
C THR A 85 -7.64 -3.94 6.55
N ILE A 86 -6.44 -4.42 6.23
CA ILE A 86 -5.20 -3.65 6.22
C ILE A 86 -4.87 -3.38 4.75
N VAL A 87 -4.88 -2.12 4.33
CA VAL A 87 -4.61 -1.73 2.94
C VAL A 87 -3.19 -1.19 2.85
N VAL A 88 -2.32 -1.98 2.24
CA VAL A 88 -0.89 -1.69 2.04
C VAL A 88 -0.67 -1.11 0.65
N MET A 89 0.03 0.02 0.57
CA MET A 89 0.34 0.71 -0.69
C MET A 89 1.70 1.39 -0.65
N ASN A 90 2.19 1.88 -1.80
CA ASN A 90 3.40 2.69 -1.83
C ASN A 90 3.14 4.12 -1.31
N SER A 91 4.20 4.85 -0.98
CA SER A 91 4.07 6.21 -0.42
C SER A 91 3.47 7.23 -1.39
N TYR A 92 3.61 7.03 -2.70
CA TYR A 92 3.05 7.93 -3.71
C TYR A 92 1.52 7.82 -3.75
N ASP A 93 1.00 6.60 -3.78
CA ASP A 93 -0.43 6.30 -3.72
C ASP A 93 -1.05 6.74 -2.39
N ALA A 94 -0.36 6.48 -1.27
CA ALA A 94 -0.80 6.94 0.05
C ALA A 94 -0.92 8.47 0.15
N GLY A 95 -0.01 9.20 -0.51
CA GLY A 95 -0.03 10.66 -0.53
C GLY A 95 -1.23 11.29 -1.23
N LYS A 96 -2.02 10.50 -1.97
CA LYS A 96 -3.27 10.97 -2.61
C LYS A 96 -4.46 10.97 -1.67
N ILE A 97 -4.37 10.27 -0.53
CA ILE A 97 -5.45 10.13 0.45
C ILE A 97 -5.31 11.24 1.52
N PRO A 98 -6.29 12.16 1.66
CA PRO A 98 -6.28 13.16 2.71
C PRO A 98 -6.33 12.50 4.08
N SER A 99 -5.36 12.82 4.93
CA SER A 99 -5.27 12.26 6.27
C SER A 99 -5.75 13.25 7.31
N LYS A 100 -6.67 12.82 8.17
CA LYS A 100 -7.31 13.66 9.20
C LYS A 100 -7.42 12.87 10.49
N PHE A 101 -7.10 13.54 11.59
CA PHE A 101 -7.27 13.03 12.95
C PHE A 101 -8.34 13.88 13.62
N VAL A 102 -9.41 13.23 14.09
CA VAL A 102 -10.56 13.87 14.72
C VAL A 102 -10.87 13.17 16.04
N THR A 103 -11.46 13.88 17.00
CA THR A 103 -11.72 13.34 18.35
C THR A 103 -13.21 13.11 18.62
N ASP A 104 -14.09 13.74 17.85
CA ASP A 104 -15.54 13.79 18.02
C ASP A 104 -16.31 13.22 16.81
N ALA A 105 -15.59 12.60 15.88
CA ALA A 105 -16.13 11.94 14.69
C ALA A 105 -15.25 10.75 14.29
N TYR A 106 -15.76 9.89 13.41
CA TYR A 106 -14.93 9.03 12.56
C TYR A 106 -15.10 9.45 11.10
N ILE A 107 -14.01 9.41 10.33
CA ILE A 107 -14.02 9.76 8.91
C ILE A 107 -13.61 8.54 8.10
N THR A 108 -14.48 8.14 7.17
CA THR A 108 -14.23 7.08 6.21
C THR A 108 -13.88 7.71 4.87
N VAL A 109 -12.84 7.24 4.22
CA VAL A 109 -12.38 7.67 2.89
C VAL A 109 -12.66 6.57 1.89
N SER A 110 -13.38 6.92 0.83
CA SER A 110 -13.58 6.06 -0.34
C SER A 110 -12.40 6.23 -1.31
N ILE A 111 -11.77 5.11 -1.68
CA ILE A 111 -10.69 5.06 -2.66
C ILE A 111 -11.02 4.07 -3.78
N LYS A 112 -10.43 4.29 -4.95
CA LYS A 112 -10.44 3.35 -6.07
C LYS A 112 -9.02 2.87 -6.37
N CYS A 113 -8.79 1.57 -6.40
CA CYS A 113 -7.45 1.01 -6.58
C CYS A 113 -7.46 -0.32 -7.30
N THR A 114 -6.28 -0.79 -7.70
CA THR A 114 -6.08 -2.15 -8.22
C THR A 114 -5.49 -3.00 -7.11
N VAL A 115 -6.17 -4.09 -6.74
CA VAL A 115 -5.64 -5.07 -5.78
C VAL A 115 -4.65 -5.98 -6.48
N LEU A 116 -3.41 -6.01 -6.00
CA LEU A 116 -2.33 -6.85 -6.51
C LEU A 116 -2.34 -8.22 -5.86
N GLU A 117 -2.43 -8.23 -4.53
CA GLU A 117 -2.43 -9.44 -3.72
C GLU A 117 -3.40 -9.29 -2.54
N ASN A 118 -3.97 -10.41 -2.12
CA ASN A 118 -4.86 -10.50 -0.95
C ASN A 118 -4.42 -11.70 -0.11
N HIS A 119 -4.02 -11.43 1.13
CA HIS A 119 -3.61 -12.43 2.11
C HIS A 119 -4.47 -12.32 3.36
N SER A 120 -4.56 -13.42 4.14
CA SER A 120 -5.31 -13.43 5.39
C SER A 120 -4.35 -13.56 6.56
N LEU A 121 -4.52 -12.71 7.59
CA LEU A 121 -3.83 -12.86 8.87
C LEU A 121 -4.27 -14.10 9.66
N GLY A 122 -5.17 -14.95 9.14
CA GLY A 122 -5.54 -16.20 9.79
C GLY A 122 -6.61 -16.00 10.88
N ASP A 123 -6.46 -16.72 12.00
CA ASP A 123 -7.48 -16.80 13.05
C ASP A 123 -7.37 -15.68 14.09
N VAL A 124 -7.18 -14.45 13.61
CA VAL A 124 -7.14 -13.24 14.45
C VAL A 124 -8.54 -12.69 14.68
N LYS A 125 -8.70 -11.87 15.73
CA LYS A 125 -10.01 -11.26 16.02
C LYS A 125 -10.43 -10.29 14.91
N TYR A 126 -9.56 -9.34 14.59
CA TYR A 126 -9.72 -8.31 13.55
C TYR A 126 -8.48 -7.38 13.57
N PRO A 127 -8.03 -6.80 12.44
CA PRO A 127 -8.43 -7.07 11.04
C PRO A 127 -7.94 -8.43 10.54
N LYS A 128 -8.63 -9.02 9.56
CA LYS A 128 -8.35 -10.36 9.03
C LYS A 128 -7.66 -10.37 7.67
N ASP A 129 -7.94 -9.38 6.82
CA ASP A 129 -7.44 -9.38 5.46
C ASP A 129 -6.36 -8.31 5.29
N VAL A 130 -5.35 -8.61 4.47
CA VAL A 130 -4.26 -7.70 4.11
C VAL A 130 -4.20 -7.59 2.60
N LEU A 131 -4.43 -6.39 2.09
CA LEU A 131 -4.49 -6.10 0.66
C LEU A 131 -3.26 -5.29 0.26
N LEU A 132 -2.51 -5.77 -0.73
CA LEU A 132 -1.53 -4.94 -1.42
C LEU A 132 -2.20 -4.30 -2.63
N VAL A 133 -2.14 -2.97 -2.72
CA VAL A 133 -2.82 -2.21 -3.79
C VAL A 133 -1.87 -1.25 -4.51
N LYS A 134 -2.25 -0.89 -5.74
CA LYS A 134 -1.64 0.18 -6.55
C LYS A 134 -2.69 1.04 -7.25
N ASN A 135 -2.25 2.11 -7.89
CA ASN A 135 -3.11 2.98 -8.72
C ASN A 135 -4.31 3.51 -7.92
N VAL A 136 -4.00 4.06 -6.74
CA VAL A 136 -5.01 4.57 -5.81
C VAL A 136 -5.48 5.94 -6.30
N ASP A 137 -6.80 6.13 -6.35
CA ASP A 137 -7.46 7.42 -6.54
C ASP A 137 -8.38 7.69 -5.35
N TYR A 138 -8.34 8.91 -4.83
CA TYR A 138 -9.28 9.38 -3.81
C TYR A 138 -10.61 9.74 -4.47
N LEU A 139 -11.72 9.19 -3.95
CA LEU A 139 -13.07 9.46 -4.46
C LEU A 139 -13.86 10.44 -3.59
N GLY A 140 -13.62 10.44 -2.28
CA GLY A 140 -14.38 11.25 -1.33
C GLY A 140 -14.22 10.75 0.10
N GLU A 141 -14.86 11.45 1.03
CA GLU A 141 -14.89 11.10 2.44
C GLU A 141 -16.30 11.29 3.02
N GLU A 142 -16.65 10.47 4.01
CA GLU A 142 -17.85 10.59 4.83
C GLU A 142 -17.45 10.84 6.28
N ILE A 143 -18.11 11.81 6.92
CA ILE A 143 -17.85 12.20 8.31
C ILE A 143 -19.03 11.77 9.17
N HIS A 144 -18.75 11.00 10.21
CA HIS A 144 -19.76 10.49 11.13
C HIS A 144 -19.47 11.01 12.53
N TYR A 145 -20.25 12.02 12.93
CA TYR A 145 -20.12 12.61 14.26
C TYR A 145 -20.56 11.63 15.35
N LEU A 146 -19.75 11.52 16.39
CA LEU A 146 -20.13 10.81 17.61
C LEU A 146 -21.18 11.68 18.32
N GLN A 147 -22.42 11.21 18.38
CA GLN A 147 -23.44 11.90 19.17
C GLN A 147 -23.01 11.87 20.64
N GLY A 148 -22.81 13.05 21.23
CA GLY A 148 -22.53 13.18 22.64
C GLY A 148 -23.70 12.58 23.45
N SER A 149 -23.42 11.53 24.20
CA SER A 149 -24.30 10.98 25.23
C SER A 149 -24.38 11.90 26.44
#